data_AF-A0A523FTA0-F1
#
_entry.id   AF-A0A523FTA0-F1
#
_cell.length_a   1.000
_cell.length_b   1.000
_cell.length_c   1.000
_cell.angle_alpha   90.00
_cell.angle_beta   90.00
_cell.angle_gamma   90.00
#
_symmetry.space_group_name_H-M   'P 1'
#
loop_
_entity.id
_entity.type
_entity.pdbx_description
1 polymer ?
#
loop_
_entity_poly.entity_id
_entity_poly.type
_entity_poly.pdbx_seq_one_letter_code
_entity_poly.pdbx_strand_id
1 'polypeptide(L)' 'MLTPDQQVFTEARAVQTSIAVLPFVNMSSDPEQEFFSDGITEEILNVLAKNKSLKVAGRTS' A
#
# COMPACT_ATOMS: atom_id res chain seq x y z
N MET A 1 -31.26 2.62 -40.95
CA MET A 1 -30.31 3.60 -40.36
C MET A 1 -30.24 3.27 -38.87
N LEU A 2 -29.17 2.59 -38.46
CA LEU A 2 -29.00 2.01 -37.13
C LEU A 2 -28.53 3.11 -36.17
N THR A 3 -29.15 3.23 -35.01
CA THR A 3 -28.44 3.73 -33.81
C THR A 3 -28.14 2.49 -32.96
N PRO A 4 -26.88 2.07 -32.85
CA PRO A 4 -26.51 1.02 -31.93
C PRO A 4 -26.70 1.54 -30.51
N ASP A 5 -27.32 0.71 -29.67
CA ASP A 5 -27.32 0.82 -28.22
C ASP A 5 -26.01 1.43 -27.71
N GLN A 6 -26.12 2.62 -27.11
CA GLN A 6 -25.08 3.16 -26.26
C GLN A 6 -24.92 2.21 -25.07
N GLN A 7 -24.04 1.23 -25.22
CA GLN A 7 -23.51 0.46 -24.10
C GLN A 7 -22.84 1.46 -23.17
N VAL A 8 -23.55 1.78 -22.08
CA VAL A 8 -23.00 2.52 -20.95
C VAL A 8 -21.91 1.63 -20.38
N PHE A 9 -20.66 1.88 -20.75
CA PHE A 9 -19.51 1.31 -20.07
C PHE A 9 -19.49 1.90 -18.66
N THR A 10 -20.22 1.27 -17.75
CA THR A 10 -19.90 1.37 -16.33
C THR A 10 -18.58 0.64 -16.18
N GLU A 11 -17.48 1.34 -16.43
CA GLU A 11 -16.21 0.97 -15.85
C GLU A 11 -16.39 1.10 -14.33
N ALA A 12 -16.83 0.01 -13.70
CA ALA A 12 -16.74 -0.12 -12.26
C ALA A 12 -15.26 0.05 -11.94
N ARG A 13 -14.87 1.26 -11.54
CA ARG A 13 -13.49 1.60 -11.21
C ARG A 13 -13.05 0.58 -10.17
N ALA A 14 -12.26 -0.41 -10.60
CA ALA A 14 -11.81 -1.47 -9.72
C ALA A 14 -11.13 -0.78 -8.55
N VAL A 15 -11.75 -0.86 -7.37
CA VAL A 15 -11.23 -0.24 -6.16
C VAL A 15 -9.97 -1.02 -5.84
N GLN A 16 -8.82 -0.47 -6.23
CA GLN A 16 -7.55 -1.11 -6.00
C GLN A 16 -7.31 -1.08 -4.48
N THR A 17 -7.34 -2.26 -3.85
CA THR A 17 -7.14 -2.40 -2.41
C THR A 17 -5.81 -1.76 -2.04
N SER A 18 -5.84 -0.80 -1.12
CA SER A 18 -4.68 0.01 -0.77
C SER A 18 -4.34 -0.17 0.70
N ILE A 19 -3.06 -0.22 1.03
CA ILE A 19 -2.55 -0.36 2.40
C ILE A 19 -1.43 0.65 2.64
N ALA A 20 -1.46 1.31 3.80
CA ALA A 20 -0.40 2.22 4.23
C ALA A 20 0.35 1.57 5.40
N VAL A 21 1.69 1.59 5.32
CA VAL A 21 2.56 1.13 6.41
C VAL A 21 3.17 2.35 7.07
N LEU A 22 2.84 2.54 8.34
CA LEU A 22 3.46 3.57 9.19
C LEU A 22 4.69 2.96 9.86
N PRO A 23 5.80 3.69 9.97
CA PRO A 23 6.98 3.16 10.64
C PRO A 23 6.74 2.92 12.11
N PHE A 24 7.33 1.83 12.59
CA PHE A 24 7.25 1.42 13.97
C PHE A 24 8.04 2.38 14.86
N VAL A 25 7.45 2.72 16.00
CA VAL A 25 8.13 3.53 17.02
C VAL A 25 8.82 2.57 17.98
N ASN A 26 10.10 2.82 18.26
CA ASN A 26 10.81 2.11 19.31
C ASN A 26 10.17 2.42 20.68
N MET A 27 9.55 1.43 21.30
CA MET A 27 8.98 1.55 22.65
C MET A 27 9.96 1.11 23.75
N SER A 28 11.15 0.64 23.38
CA SER A 28 12.24 0.35 24.31
C SER A 28 12.95 1.64 24.74
N SER A 29 13.63 1.59 25.89
CA SER A 29 14.55 2.67 26.31
C SER A 29 15.92 2.58 25.64
N ASP A 30 16.15 1.52 24.87
CA ASP A 30 17.42 1.26 24.19
C ASP A 30 17.41 1.88 22.77
N PRO A 31 18.29 2.87 22.51
CA PRO A 31 18.39 3.51 21.20
C PRO A 31 18.88 2.55 20.09
N GLU A 32 19.57 1.46 20.43
CA GLU A 32 20.01 0.49 19.42
C GLU A 32 18.84 -0.24 18.74
N GLN A 33 17.66 -0.24 19.37
CA GLN A 33 16.44 -0.87 18.82
C GLN A 33 15.65 0.01 17.84
N GLU A 34 16.11 1.26 17.61
CA GLU A 34 15.51 2.13 16.59
C GLU A 34 15.74 1.57 15.18
N PHE A 35 16.97 1.15 14.89
CA PHE A 35 17.32 0.48 13.63
C PHE A 35 16.53 -0.81 13.39
N PHE A 36 16.20 -1.52 14.47
CA PHE A 36 15.34 -2.70 14.38
C PHE A 36 13.91 -2.34 13.98
N SER A 37 13.33 -1.30 14.59
CA SER A 37 11.99 -0.82 14.28
C SER A 37 11.87 -0.33 12.83
N ASP A 38 12.89 0.37 12.36
CA ASP A 38 12.99 0.80 10.96
C ASP A 38 13.17 -0.40 10.01
N GLY A 39 14.07 -1.34 10.34
CA GLY A 39 14.29 -2.55 9.55
C GLY A 39 13.03 -3.40 9.38
N ILE A 40 12.22 -3.53 10.43
CA ILE A 40 10.92 -4.23 10.37
C ILE A 40 9.92 -3.47 9.50
N THR A 41 9.90 -2.14 9.57
CA THR A 41 9.05 -1.31 8.71
C THR A 41 9.35 -1.57 7.22
N GLU A 42 10.63 -1.53 6.85
CA GLU A 42 11.09 -1.73 5.49
C GLU A 42 10.78 -3.15 4.99
N GLU A 43 11.00 -4.17 5.82
CA GLU A 43 10.69 -5.55 5.45
C GLU A 43 9.19 -5.76 5.18
N ILE A 44 8.32 -5.22 6.04
CA ILE A 44 6.87 -5.30 5.85
C ILE A 44 6.45 -4.59 4.56
N LEU A 45 7.01 -3.41 4.29
CA LEU A 45 6.72 -2.66 3.08
C LEU A 45 7.15 -3.45 1.83
N ASN A 46 8.33 -4.05 1.86
CA ASN A 46 8.84 -4.90 0.77
C ASN A 46 8.00 -6.15 0.54
N VAL A 47 7.56 -6.82 1.61
CA VAL A 47 6.69 -8.00 1.51
C VAL A 47 5.33 -7.62 0.92
N LEU A 48 4.72 -6.54 1.39
CA LEU A 48 3.43 -6.08 0.88
C LEU A 48 3.53 -5.58 -0.56
N ALA A 49 4.61 -4.90 -0.92
CA ALA A 49 4.82 -4.35 -2.27
C ALA A 49 4.94 -5.43 -3.35
N LYS A 50 5.31 -6.66 -2.98
CA LYS A 50 5.31 -7.82 -3.90
C LYS A 50 3.90 -8.22 -4.33
N ASN A 51 2.87 -7.84 -3.58
CA ASN A 51 1.48 -8.12 -3.95
C ASN A 51 0.97 -7.09 -4.97
N LYS A 52 0.99 -7.46 -6.25
CA LYS A 52 0.54 -6.62 -7.38
C LYS A 52 -0.93 -6.19 -7.31
N SER A 53 -1.74 -6.89 -6.51
CA SER A 53 -3.16 -6.55 -6.31
C SER A 53 -3.35 -5.46 -5.25
N LEU A 54 -2.30 -5.13 -4.49
CA LEU A 54 -2.32 -4.10 -3.46
C LEU A 54 -1.54 -2.87 -3.91
N LYS A 55 -2.10 -1.69 -3.65
CA LYS A 55 -1.35 -0.44 -3.69
C LYS A 55 -0.76 -0.18 -2.30
N VAL A 56 0.56 -0.27 -2.18
CA VAL A 56 1.27 -0.05 -0.92
C VAL A 56 1.81 1.38 -0.88
N ALA A 57 1.51 2.11 0.18
CA ALA A 57 2.07 3.44 0.45
C ALA A 57 2.93 3.39 1.72
N GLY A 58 4.18 3.84 1.61
CA GLY A 58 5.09 4.06 2.75
C GLY A 58 5.11 5.52 3.18
N ARG A 59 5.96 5.88 4.16
CA ARG A 59 6.27 7.29 4.43
C ARG A 59 6.86 7.92 3.16
N THR A 60 6.15 8.90 2.61
CA THR A 60 6.82 10.08 2.05
C THR A 60 7.07 11.00 3.24
N SER A 61 8.32 11.41 3.44
CA SER A 61 8.62 12.62 4.20
C SER A 61 8.03 13.85 3.49
#